data_AF-W9SLE6-F1
#
_entry.id   AF-W9SLE6-F1
#
_cell.length_a   1.000
_cell.length_b   1.000
_cell.length_c   1.000
_cell.angle_alpha   90.00
_cell.angle_beta   90.00
_cell.angle_gamma   90.00
#
_symmetry.space_group_name_H-M   'P 1'
#
loop_
_entity.id
_entity.type
_entity.pdbx_description
1 polymer ?
#
loop_
_entity_poly.entity_id
_entity_poly.type
_entity_poly.pdbx_seq_one_letter_code
_entity_poly.pdbx_strand_id
1 'polypeptide(L)'
;MHKLLYKSFEDVKNVDFIICNTVQELELETILALQEKQPLYAIGPIFPCGFTKSIVPTSLRTEFDCTQWLNSKPHGSVLYISFGSYALCSKKGH
;
A
#
# COMPACT_ATOMS: atom_id res chain seq x y z
N MET A 1 -11.31 4.52 -16.49
CA MET A 1 -10.70 3.51 -15.61
C MET A 1 -10.68 2.11 -16.25
N HIS A 2 -11.85 1.53 -16.60
CA HIS A 2 -11.94 0.12 -17.02
C HIS A 2 -11.11 -0.25 -18.27
N LYS A 3 -11.05 0.63 -19.29
CA LYS A 3 -10.22 0.42 -20.50
C LYS A 3 -8.72 0.44 -20.20
N LEU A 4 -8.28 1.27 -19.26
CA LEU A 4 -6.87 1.38 -18.86
C LEU A 4 -6.43 0.11 -18.13
N LEU A 5 -7.26 -0.38 -17.21
CA LEU A 5 -7.01 -1.63 -16.48
C LEU A 5 -6.88 -2.82 -17.43
N TYR A 6 -7.81 -2.96 -18.39
CA TYR A 6 -7.74 -4.06 -19.36
C TYR A 6 -6.46 -4.02 -20.19
N LYS A 7 -6.08 -2.83 -20.68
CA LYS A 7 -4.84 -2.67 -21.43
C LYS A 7 -3.62 -3.04 -20.59
N SER A 8 -3.56 -2.62 -19.33
CA SER A 8 -2.47 -3.00 -18.43
C SER A 8 -2.32 -4.51 -18.28
N PHE A 9 -3.42 -5.28 -18.24
CA PHE A 9 -3.33 -6.76 -18.17
C PHE A 9 -2.80 -7.40 -19.45
N GLU A 10 -3.09 -6.83 -20.61
CA GLU A 10 -2.51 -7.30 -21.88
C GLU A 10 -1.02 -6.95 -21.97
N ASP A 11 -0.67 -5.72 -21.59
CA ASP A 11 0.72 -5.25 -21.62
C ASP A 11 1.61 -6.07 -20.66
N VAL A 12 1.08 -6.44 -19.49
CA VAL A 12 1.78 -7.26 -18.48
C VAL A 12 2.22 -8.63 -19.04
N LYS A 13 1.52 -9.22 -20.01
CA LYS A 13 1.93 -10.52 -20.59
C LYS A 13 3.25 -10.46 -21.35
N ASN A 14 3.73 -9.27 -21.69
CA ASN A 14 4.90 -9.05 -22.54
C ASN A 14 6.07 -8.41 -21.77
N VAL A 15 6.02 -8.36 -20.44
CA VAL A 15 7.11 -7.81 -19.61
C VAL A 15 8.12 -8.89 -19.25
N ASP A 16 9.38 -8.50 -19.05
CA ASP A 16 10.43 -9.45 -18.65
C ASP A 16 10.21 -9.95 -17.22
N PHE A 17 9.79 -9.06 -16.31
CA PHE A 17 9.62 -9.35 -14.90
C PHE A 17 8.48 -8.54 -14.27
N ILE A 18 7.78 -9.14 -13.32
CA ILE A 18 6.86 -8.44 -12.41
C ILE A 18 7.53 -8.25 -11.06
N ILE A 19 7.51 -7.01 -10.60
CA ILE A 19 7.96 -6.63 -9.27
C ILE A 19 6.72 -6.35 -8.41
N CYS A 20 6.57 -7.11 -7.32
CA CYS A 20 5.44 -6.97 -6.41
C CYS A 20 5.91 -6.50 -5.04
N ASN A 21 5.25 -5.45 -4.50
CA ASN A 21 5.50 -4.95 -3.16
C ASN A 21 4.73 -5.78 -2.12
N THR A 22 5.13 -7.05 -1.99
CA THR A 22 4.61 -8.02 -1.03
C THR A 22 5.77 -8.87 -0.50
N VAL A 23 5.52 -9.66 0.56
CA VAL A 23 6.46 -10.66 1.07
C VAL A 23 5.94 -12.06 0.77
N GLN A 24 6.86 -13.00 0.55
CA GLN A 24 6.50 -14.38 0.19
C GLN A 24 5.59 -15.02 1.24
N GLU A 25 5.86 -14.76 2.51
CA GLU A 25 5.16 -15.35 3.65
C GLU A 25 3.71 -14.85 3.78
N LEU A 26 3.39 -13.69 3.22
CA LEU A 26 2.04 -13.12 3.28
C LEU A 26 1.12 -13.71 2.21
N GLU A 27 1.65 -14.03 1.02
CA GLU A 27 0.86 -14.40 -0.16
C GLU A 27 1.46 -15.60 -0.95
N LEU A 28 2.04 -16.57 -0.24
CA LEU A 28 2.80 -17.70 -0.80
C LEU A 28 2.12 -18.37 -2.00
N GLU A 29 0.90 -18.88 -1.80
CA GLU A 29 0.17 -19.62 -2.83
C GLU A 29 -0.13 -18.77 -4.06
N THR A 30 -0.49 -17.50 -3.86
CA THR A 30 -0.75 -16.54 -4.93
C THR A 30 0.52 -16.27 -5.74
N ILE A 31 1.65 -16.08 -5.05
CA ILE A 31 2.94 -15.81 -5.69
C ILE A 31 3.38 -17.02 -6.52
N LEU A 32 3.31 -18.24 -5.96
CA LEU A 32 3.67 -19.47 -6.67
C LEU A 32 2.81 -19.65 -7.94
N ALA A 33 1.49 -19.50 -7.82
CA ALA A 33 0.58 -19.61 -8.96
C ALA A 33 0.84 -18.55 -10.05
N LEU A 34 1.34 -17.37 -9.68
CA LEU A 34 1.73 -16.33 -10.64
C LEU A 34 3.11 -16.60 -11.26
N GLN A 35 4.06 -17.14 -10.49
CA GLN A 35 5.40 -17.51 -10.95
C GLN A 35 5.38 -18.65 -11.98
N GLU A 36 4.39 -19.54 -11.92
CA GLU A 36 4.14 -20.55 -12.97
C GLU A 36 3.83 -19.93 -14.34
N LYS A 37 3.29 -18.71 -14.36
CA LYS A 37 2.85 -18.03 -15.59
C LYS A 37 3.89 -17.05 -16.12
N GLN A 38 4.57 -16.34 -15.23
CA GLN A 38 5.59 -15.36 -15.60
C GLN A 38 6.57 -15.10 -14.44
N PRO A 39 7.78 -14.59 -14.73
CA PRO A 39 8.73 -14.19 -13.70
C PRO A 39 8.17 -13.09 -12.78
N LEU A 40 7.86 -13.45 -11.53
CA LEU A 40 7.38 -12.53 -10.50
C LEU A 40 8.29 -12.56 -9.27
N TYR A 41 8.66 -11.37 -8.78
CA TYR A 41 9.48 -11.19 -7.59
C TYR A 41 8.73 -10.39 -6.53
N ALA A 42 8.52 -11.01 -5.38
CA ALA A 42 8.09 -10.34 -4.16
C ALA A 42 9.31 -9.66 -3.51
N ILE A 43 9.38 -8.33 -3.57
CA ILE A 43 10.51 -7.54 -3.03
C ILE A 43 10.10 -6.64 -1.87
N GLY A 44 8.89 -6.84 -1.35
CA GLY A 44 8.35 -6.03 -0.27
C GLY A 44 8.88 -6.41 1.11
N PRO A 45 8.43 -5.69 2.15
CA PRO A 45 7.72 -4.41 2.04
C PRO A 45 8.69 -3.27 1.65
N ILE A 46 8.33 -2.51 0.61
CA ILE A 46 9.08 -1.32 0.19
C ILE A 46 8.71 -0.17 1.12
N PHE A 47 9.66 0.25 1.93
CA PHE A 47 9.54 1.42 2.79
C PHE A 47 10.34 2.61 2.24
N PRO A 48 9.87 3.85 2.42
CA PRO A 48 10.65 5.03 2.11
C PRO A 48 11.99 5.06 2.86
N CYS A 49 13.03 5.60 2.23
CA CYS A 49 14.32 5.82 2.88
C CYS A 49 14.12 6.71 4.12
N GLY A 50 14.49 6.21 5.29
CA GLY A 50 14.31 6.93 6.55
C GLY A 50 12.96 6.72 7.23
N PHE A 51 12.15 5.73 6.81
CA PHE A 51 10.89 5.36 7.46
C PHE A 51 11.01 5.19 9.00
N THR A 52 12.18 4.78 9.50
CA THR A 52 12.46 4.64 10.93
C THR A 52 13.13 5.84 11.59
N LYS A 53 13.53 6.85 10.81
CA LYS A 53 14.37 7.98 11.26
C LYS A 53 13.67 9.34 11.18
N SER A 54 12.72 9.51 10.27
CA SER A 54 11.99 10.77 10.07
C SER A 54 10.63 10.50 9.43
N ILE A 55 9.69 11.42 9.65
CA ILE A 55 8.48 11.50 8.83
C ILE A 55 8.94 11.76 7.40
N VAL A 56 8.65 10.83 6.50
CA VAL A 56 8.84 11.01 5.06
C VAL A 56 7.49 11.43 4.51
N PRO A 57 7.34 12.65 3.96
CA PRO A 57 6.06 13.08 3.40
C PRO A 57 5.66 12.15 2.26
N THR A 58 4.61 11.36 2.48
CA THR A 58 4.03 10.50 1.43
C THR A 58 2.83 11.17 0.75
N SER A 59 2.50 12.40 1.15
CA SER A 59 1.42 13.19 0.59
C SER A 59 1.87 14.63 0.30
N LEU A 60 1.28 15.25 -0.72
CA LEU A 60 1.45 16.67 -1.02
C LEU A 60 0.57 17.58 -0.14
N ARG A 61 -0.12 17.03 0.87
CA ARG A 61 -1.04 17.77 1.74
C ARG A 61 -0.34 18.16 3.03
N THR A 62 -0.82 19.25 3.64
CA THR A 62 -0.38 19.64 4.99
C THR A 62 -0.69 18.51 5.97
N GLU A 63 0.36 17.89 6.50
CA GLU A 63 0.25 16.83 7.48
C GLU A 63 -0.09 17.44 8.84
N PHE A 64 -1.11 16.93 9.51
CA PHE A 64 -1.37 17.26 10.90
C PHE A 64 -0.47 16.38 11.77
N ASP A 65 0.53 16.97 12.41
CA ASP A 65 1.41 16.24 13.32
C ASP A 65 0.66 15.96 14.64
N CYS A 66 0.16 14.72 14.77
CA CYS A 66 -0.50 14.25 15.99
C CYS A 66 0.45 13.49 16.93
N THR A 67 1.77 13.49 16.67
CA THR A 67 2.75 12.67 17.40
C THR A 67 2.76 12.98 18.89
N GLN A 68 2.72 14.27 19.26
CA GLN A 68 2.67 14.68 20.68
C GLN A 68 1.39 14.17 21.38
N TRP A 69 0.25 14.22 20.71
CA TRP A 69 -1.00 13.70 21.25
C TRP A 69 -0.94 12.17 21.38
N LEU A 70 -0.41 11.46 20.39
CA LEU A 70 -0.27 10.01 20.42
C LEU A 70 0.63 9.55 21.58
N ASN A 71 1.75 10.23 21.78
CA ASN A 71 2.71 9.95 22.87
C ASN A 71 2.11 10.17 24.27
N SER A 72 1.02 10.95 24.39
CA SER A 72 0.33 11.18 25.67
C SER A 72 -0.61 10.04 26.09
N LYS A 73 -0.87 9.06 25.20
CA LYS A 73 -1.84 7.98 25.43
C LYS A 73 -1.15 6.70 25.88
N PRO A 74 -1.82 5.86 26.71
CA PRO A 74 -1.31 4.53 27.03
C PRO A 74 -1.05 3.68 25.77
N HIS A 75 -0.09 2.76 25.86
CA HIS A 75 0.21 1.83 24.77
C HIS A 75 -1.03 1.01 24.37
N GLY A 76 -1.30 0.93 23.07
CA GLY A 76 -2.42 0.16 22.52
C GLY A 76 -3.82 0.74 22.78
N SER A 77 -3.93 1.95 23.35
CA SER A 77 -5.23 2.55 23.67
C SER A 77 -5.82 3.43 22.56
N VAL A 78 -5.12 3.59 21.45
CA VAL A 78 -5.51 4.48 20.34
C VAL A 78 -5.88 3.64 19.12
N LEU A 79 -7.06 3.89 18.57
CA LEU A 79 -7.52 3.27 17.32
C LEU A 79 -7.18 4.18 16.13
N TYR A 80 -6.42 3.65 15.17
CA TYR A 80 -6.16 4.32 13.90
C TYR A 80 -7.30 4.04 12.91
N ILE A 81 -7.87 5.11 12.34
CA ILE A 81 -8.92 5.02 11.32
C ILE A 81 -8.47 5.82 10.09
N SER A 82 -8.36 5.16 8.95
CA SER A 82 -8.07 5.78 7.65
C SER A 82 -8.74 4.99 6.54
N PHE A 83 -9.34 5.70 5.60
CA PHE A 83 -9.97 5.11 4.40
C PHE A 83 -9.07 5.23 3.15
N GLY A 84 -7.81 5.64 3.33
CA GLY A 84 -6.92 5.95 2.22
C GLY A 84 -7.26 7.28 1.52
N SER A 85 -6.47 7.62 0.51
CA SER A 85 -6.54 8.94 -0.17
C SER A 85 -7.69 9.07 -1.19
N TYR A 86 -8.25 7.95 -1.66
CA TYR A 86 -9.23 7.91 -2.75
C TYR A 86 -10.67 7.65 -2.30
N ALA A 87 -10.88 7.15 -1.08
CA ALA A 87 -12.21 6.85 -0.59
C ALA A 87 -12.98 8.14 -0.28
N LEU A 88 -14.17 8.28 -0.84
CA LEU A 88 -15.10 9.37 -0.55
C LEU A 88 -16.17 8.86 0.42
N CYS A 89 -16.14 9.35 1.67
CA CYS A 89 -17.21 9.10 2.61
C CYS A 89 -18.38 10.05 2.31
N SER A 90 -19.52 9.51 1.85
CA SER A 90 -20.75 10.29 1.74
C SER A 90 -21.48 10.30 3.10
N LYS A 91 -22.04 11.45 3.47
CA LYS A 91 -22.98 11.52 4.60
C LYS A 91 -24.31 10.94 4.13
N LYS A 92 -24.77 9.84 4.73
CA LYS A 92 -26.20 9.52 4.75
C LYS A 92 -26.82 10.32 5.89
N GLY A 93 -27.63 11.33 5.55
CA GLY A 93 -28.41 12.08 6.52
C GLY A 93 -29.39 11.16 7.24
N HIS A 94 -29.49 11.33 8.56
CA HIS A 94 -30.73 11.05 9.27
C HIS A 94 -31.58 12.31 9.24
#